data_AF-A0A959ZCA0-F1
#
_entry.id   AF-A0A959ZCA0-F1
#
_cell.length_a   1.000
_cell.length_b   1.000
_cell.length_c   1.000
_cell.angle_alpha   90.00
_cell.angle_beta   90.00
_cell.angle_gamma   90.00
#
_symmetry.space_group_name_H-M   'P 1'
#
loop_
_entity.id
_entity.type
_entity.pdbx_description
1 polymer ?
#
loop_
_entity_poly.entity_id
_entity_poly.type
_entity_poly.pdbx_seq_one_letter_code
_entity_poly.pdbx_strand_id
1 'polypeptide(L)'
;MAIDNLPIPRFVADASQHGIPHGRFAERLRSAFRDAIGEIEDLPEGTALPEQITWFPERSWSGRVWIPASAEGEAVLAEGEEPEAIEFFGFVSFVQPEGDDPSDFRASADFTDVIAADNRDWSIDLSDEVIGPWQGENGRAADMTLVWGRSMVRDAYAATAEIAGITVDQDPLFSNRFTLIAPDALRNYGDEAYLEVHLWNSRGKNLGSESLYDIEVPESELEEQTDGVEKQ
;
A
#
# COMPACT_ATOMS: atom_id res chain seq x y z
N MET A 1 -14.28 -25.20 5.71
CA MET A 1 -15.56 -24.45 5.58
C MET A 1 -15.25 -23.40 4.54
N ALA A 2 -16.01 -23.30 3.46
CA ALA A 2 -15.63 -22.41 2.36
C ALA A 2 -15.61 -20.94 2.85
N ILE A 3 -14.58 -20.17 2.47
CA ILE A 3 -14.23 -18.85 3.01
C ILE A 3 -15.36 -17.82 2.80
N ASP A 4 -16.22 -18.05 1.81
CA ASP A 4 -17.46 -17.35 1.47
C ASP A 4 -18.51 -17.29 2.61
N ASN A 5 -18.32 -18.01 3.73
CA ASN A 5 -19.14 -17.88 4.94
C ASN A 5 -18.42 -17.30 6.17
N LEU A 6 -17.17 -16.83 6.03
CA LEU A 6 -16.42 -16.24 7.13
C LEU A 6 -16.66 -14.72 7.18
N PRO A 7 -17.00 -14.14 8.34
CA PRO A 7 -17.17 -12.70 8.46
C PRO A 7 -15.80 -12.01 8.40
N ILE A 8 -15.39 -11.63 7.19
CA ILE A 8 -14.25 -10.77 6.92
C ILE A 8 -14.79 -9.33 6.77
N PRO A 9 -14.21 -8.33 7.46
CA PRO A 9 -14.66 -6.95 7.29
C PRO A 9 -14.34 -6.48 5.87
N ARG A 10 -15.27 -5.75 5.25
CA ARG A 10 -15.17 -5.28 3.86
C ARG A 10 -15.51 -3.81 3.77
N PHE A 11 -14.79 -3.08 2.91
CA PHE A 11 -14.96 -1.66 2.63
C PHE A 11 -15.00 -0.83 3.91
N VAL A 12 -14.03 -1.11 4.81
CA VAL A 12 -13.98 -0.47 6.14
C VAL A 12 -13.43 0.95 6.12
N ALA A 13 -12.75 1.32 5.04
CA ALA A 13 -12.21 2.65 4.86
C ALA A 13 -13.15 3.53 4.04
N ASP A 14 -13.16 4.82 4.39
CA ASP A 14 -13.81 5.83 3.60
C ASP A 14 -13.01 6.10 2.33
N ALA A 15 -13.72 6.37 1.23
CA ALA A 15 -13.12 6.78 -0.04
C ALA A 15 -12.33 8.09 0.10
N SER A 16 -11.31 8.26 -0.74
CA SER A 16 -10.63 9.55 -0.93
C SER A 16 -11.64 10.67 -1.20
N GLN A 17 -11.49 11.81 -0.52
CA GLN A 17 -12.39 12.98 -0.57
C GLN A 17 -11.70 14.24 -1.11
N HIS A 18 -10.39 14.38 -0.88
CA HIS A 18 -9.60 15.58 -1.10
C HIS A 18 -8.46 15.37 -2.10
N GLY A 19 -8.15 14.11 -2.42
CA GLY A 19 -7.10 13.75 -3.37
C GLY A 19 -5.71 14.15 -2.89
N ILE A 20 -4.80 14.42 -3.83
CA ILE A 20 -3.39 14.63 -3.52
C ILE A 20 -3.15 15.96 -2.77
N PRO A 21 -2.42 15.93 -1.63
CA PRO A 21 -2.06 17.14 -0.89
C PRO A 21 -1.32 18.18 -1.74
N HIS A 22 -1.62 19.46 -1.51
CA HIS A 22 -0.98 20.58 -2.19
C HIS A 22 -0.83 21.82 -1.29
N GLY A 23 -0.06 22.80 -1.77
CA GLY A 23 0.14 24.08 -1.09
C GLY A 23 0.74 23.94 0.32
N ARG A 24 0.32 24.82 1.24
CA ARG A 24 0.82 24.84 2.63
C ARG A 24 0.54 23.56 3.41
N PHE A 25 -0.55 22.86 3.06
CA PHE A 25 -0.85 21.60 3.70
C PHE A 25 0.17 20.53 3.31
N ALA A 26 0.51 20.42 2.02
CA ALA A 26 1.59 19.54 1.57
C ALA A 26 2.95 19.90 2.18
N GLU A 27 3.23 21.19 2.44
CA GLU A 27 4.45 21.60 3.15
C GLU A 27 4.50 21.08 4.59
N ARG A 28 3.37 21.13 5.30
CA ARG A 28 3.25 20.58 6.66
C ARG A 28 3.45 19.06 6.68
N LEU A 29 2.81 18.34 5.75
CA LEU A 29 2.99 16.89 5.61
C LEU A 29 4.44 16.54 5.24
N ARG A 30 5.06 17.33 4.35
CA ARG A 30 6.47 17.15 3.96
C ARG A 30 7.40 17.28 5.16
N SER A 31 7.18 18.27 6.02
CA SER A 31 7.96 18.39 7.26
C SER A 31 7.83 17.12 8.10
N ALA A 32 6.59 16.70 8.38
CA ALA A 32 6.35 15.53 9.23
C ALA A 32 6.99 14.24 8.67
N PHE A 33 6.90 14.01 7.36
CA PHE A 33 7.51 12.83 6.74
C PHE A 33 9.04 12.90 6.74
N ARG A 34 9.63 14.08 6.47
CA ARG A 34 11.09 14.26 6.54
C ARG A 34 11.63 14.12 7.96
N ASP A 35 10.87 14.58 8.95
CA ASP A 35 11.21 14.40 10.36
C ASP A 35 11.24 12.89 10.67
N ALA A 36 10.26 12.11 10.21
CA ALA A 36 10.26 10.65 10.36
C ALA A 36 11.41 9.95 9.63
N ILE A 37 11.78 10.37 8.41
CA ILE A 37 12.98 9.84 7.71
C ILE A 37 14.24 10.08 8.55
N GLY A 38 14.35 11.26 9.18
CA GLY A 38 15.48 11.60 10.05
C GLY A 38 15.55 10.79 11.35
N GLU A 39 14.49 10.04 11.68
CA GLU A 39 14.40 9.17 12.86
C GLU A 39 14.70 7.69 12.54
N ILE A 40 14.91 7.33 11.27
CA ILE A 40 15.27 5.97 10.85
C ILE A 40 16.65 5.60 11.44
N GLU A 41 16.69 4.55 12.26
CA GLU A 41 17.89 4.19 13.05
C GLU A 41 19.02 3.60 12.20
N ASP A 42 18.68 2.87 11.13
CA ASP A 42 19.59 2.15 10.24
C ASP A 42 19.86 2.87 8.91
N LEU A 43 19.38 4.11 8.77
CA LEU A 43 19.69 4.94 7.62
C LEU A 43 21.18 5.28 7.57
N PRO A 44 21.89 5.05 6.45
CA PRO A 44 23.32 5.34 6.37
C PRO A 44 23.66 6.80 6.68
N GLU A 45 24.72 7.02 7.45
CA GLU A 45 25.16 8.37 7.84
C GLU A 45 25.47 9.22 6.60
N GLY A 46 24.98 10.46 6.59
CA GLY A 46 25.18 11.40 5.48
C GLY A 46 24.18 11.25 4.34
N THR A 47 23.22 10.32 4.44
CA THR A 47 22.10 10.22 3.49
C THR A 47 21.31 11.53 3.46
N ALA A 48 21.10 12.07 2.27
CA ALA A 48 20.38 13.32 2.10
C ALA A 48 18.87 13.13 2.24
N LEU A 49 18.21 14.00 3.02
CA LEU A 49 16.75 14.00 3.10
C LEU A 49 16.12 14.48 1.78
N PRO A 50 15.07 13.80 1.29
CA PRO A 50 14.48 14.13 0.01
C PRO A 50 13.77 15.49 0.03
N GLU A 51 13.91 16.25 -1.06
CA GLU A 51 13.20 17.52 -1.25
C GLU A 51 11.77 17.31 -1.79
N GLN A 52 11.62 16.31 -2.66
CA GLN A 52 10.36 15.98 -3.33
C GLN A 52 9.76 14.74 -2.69
N ILE A 53 8.46 14.79 -2.46
CA ILE A 53 7.68 13.66 -1.95
C ILE A 53 6.55 13.39 -2.91
N THR A 54 6.41 12.12 -3.28
CA THR A 54 5.31 11.58 -4.06
C THR A 54 4.22 11.12 -3.10
N TRP A 55 3.16 11.90 -2.97
CA TRP A 55 2.00 11.56 -2.14
C TRP A 55 1.03 10.64 -2.84
N PHE A 56 0.46 9.67 -2.14
CA PHE A 56 -0.60 8.80 -2.62
C PHE A 56 -1.98 9.37 -2.23
N PRO A 57 -3.08 8.88 -2.83
CA PRO A 57 -4.43 9.20 -2.37
C PRO A 57 -4.58 8.90 -0.88
N GLU A 58 -5.27 9.76 -0.19
CA GLU A 58 -5.63 9.59 1.20
C GLU A 58 -6.80 8.62 1.38
N ARG A 59 -6.77 7.88 2.50
CA ARG A 59 -7.87 7.03 2.95
C ARG A 59 -8.15 7.28 4.42
N SER A 60 -9.39 7.11 4.85
CA SER A 60 -9.75 7.27 6.27
C SER A 60 -10.20 5.96 6.88
N TRP A 61 -9.69 5.68 8.08
CA TRP A 61 -10.10 4.53 8.87
C TRP A 61 -9.96 4.85 10.36
N SER A 62 -10.94 4.41 11.16
CA SER A 62 -10.94 4.59 12.62
C SER A 62 -10.75 6.06 13.09
N GLY A 63 -11.38 7.00 12.38
CA GLY A 63 -11.34 8.43 12.71
C GLY A 63 -10.03 9.15 12.36
N ARG A 64 -9.15 8.52 11.57
CA ARG A 64 -7.87 9.07 11.12
C ARG A 64 -7.76 9.02 9.61
N VAL A 65 -7.18 10.07 9.04
CA VAL A 65 -6.80 10.15 7.62
C VAL A 65 -5.37 9.68 7.50
N TRP A 66 -5.10 8.81 6.53
CA TRP A 66 -3.80 8.23 6.21
C TRP A 66 -3.41 8.65 4.80
N ILE A 67 -2.22 9.24 4.65
CA ILE A 67 -1.68 9.69 3.37
C ILE A 67 -0.31 9.04 3.17
N PRO A 68 -0.23 7.97 2.36
CA PRO A 68 1.05 7.37 2.05
C PRO A 68 1.93 8.29 1.23
N ALA A 69 3.23 8.03 1.32
CA ALA A 69 4.28 8.82 0.73
C ALA A 69 5.41 7.91 0.27
N SER A 70 6.08 8.33 -0.79
CA SER A 70 7.44 7.88 -1.02
C SER A 70 8.30 8.99 -1.62
N ALA A 71 9.61 8.80 -1.60
CA ALA A 71 10.56 9.72 -2.15
C ALA A 71 11.83 8.99 -2.60
N GLU A 72 12.41 9.45 -3.71
CA GLU A 72 13.70 8.95 -4.20
C GLU A 72 14.85 9.52 -3.36
N GLY A 73 15.87 8.71 -3.14
CA GLY A 73 17.10 9.08 -2.44
C GLY A 73 18.32 8.34 -2.98
N GLU A 74 19.49 8.68 -2.45
CA GLU A 74 20.73 7.96 -2.69
C GLU A 74 21.45 7.75 -1.36
N ALA A 75 22.00 6.55 -1.14
CA ALA A 75 22.72 6.21 0.08
C ALA A 75 23.93 5.31 -0.20
N VAL A 76 24.95 5.40 0.64
CA VAL A 76 26.10 4.48 0.62
C VAL A 76 25.78 3.33 1.56
N LEU A 77 25.35 2.19 1.02
CA LEU A 77 24.84 1.05 1.80
C LEU A 77 25.96 0.23 2.45
N ALA A 78 27.18 0.28 1.91
CA ALA A 78 28.36 -0.34 2.50
C ALA A 78 29.60 0.56 2.47
N GLU A 79 30.44 0.45 3.50
CA GLU A 79 31.63 1.30 3.65
C GLU A 79 32.59 1.14 2.46
N GLY A 80 32.85 2.25 1.76
CA GLY A 80 33.78 2.29 0.61
C GLY A 80 33.14 2.02 -0.75
N GLU A 81 31.81 1.87 -0.81
CA GLU A 81 31.05 1.76 -2.05
C GLU A 81 30.53 3.13 -2.53
N GLU A 82 30.07 3.18 -3.78
CA GLU A 82 29.45 4.38 -4.35
C GLU A 82 28.00 4.49 -3.87
N PRO A 83 27.39 5.70 -3.88
CA PRO A 83 25.97 5.84 -3.56
C PRO A 83 25.09 5.07 -4.54
N GLU A 84 24.10 4.36 -4.00
CA GLU A 84 23.08 3.63 -4.74
C GLU A 84 21.71 4.27 -4.55
N ALA A 85 20.81 4.08 -5.51
CA ALA A 85 19.46 4.60 -5.43
C ALA A 85 18.67 3.84 -4.35
N ILE A 86 17.95 4.59 -3.53
CA ILE A 86 17.02 4.06 -2.53
C ILE A 86 15.66 4.73 -2.70
N GLU A 87 14.62 4.09 -2.20
CA GLU A 87 13.31 4.70 -2.02
C GLU A 87 12.98 4.80 -0.53
N PHE A 88 12.64 6.01 -0.07
CA PHE A 88 11.95 6.21 1.19
C PHE A 88 10.47 5.96 1.00
N PHE A 89 9.82 5.21 1.89
CA PHE A 89 8.39 4.96 1.85
C PHE A 89 7.78 5.06 3.25
N GLY A 90 6.47 5.26 3.32
CA GLY A 90 5.74 5.33 4.59
C GLY A 90 4.50 6.20 4.45
N PHE A 91 4.14 6.93 5.51
CA PHE A 91 2.92 7.73 5.52
C PHE A 91 2.98 8.91 6.49
N VAL A 92 2.05 9.85 6.31
CA VAL A 92 1.64 10.82 7.32
C VAL A 92 0.15 10.64 7.60
N SER A 93 -0.25 10.67 8.86
CA SER A 93 -1.64 10.54 9.28
C SER A 93 -2.04 11.61 10.29
N PHE A 94 -3.32 11.95 10.34
CA PHE A 94 -3.85 12.99 11.24
C PHE A 94 -5.34 12.76 11.54
N VAL A 95 -5.83 13.38 12.60
CA VAL A 95 -7.26 13.47 12.89
C VAL A 95 -7.82 14.72 12.22
N GLN A 96 -8.95 14.55 11.52
CA GLN A 96 -9.69 15.62 10.86
C GLN A 96 -11.08 15.77 11.49
N PRO A 97 -11.25 16.65 12.50
CA PRO A 97 -12.58 16.96 13.00
C PRO A 97 -13.37 17.72 11.94
N GLU A 98 -14.70 17.58 11.97
CA GLU A 98 -15.59 18.25 11.03
C GLU A 98 -15.50 19.78 11.20
N GLY A 99 -15.05 20.48 10.16
CA GLY A 99 -14.99 21.95 10.13
C GLY A 99 -13.79 22.59 10.86
N ASP A 100 -12.89 21.79 11.44
CA ASP A 100 -11.70 22.27 12.15
C ASP A 100 -10.40 21.94 11.39
N ASP A 101 -9.27 22.49 11.86
CA ASP A 101 -7.95 22.20 11.31
C ASP A 101 -7.47 20.77 11.67
N PRO A 102 -6.70 20.12 10.78
CA PRO A 102 -5.99 18.88 11.07
C PRO A 102 -5.16 18.93 12.36
N SER A 103 -5.20 17.85 13.14
CA SER A 103 -4.48 17.70 14.41
C SER A 103 -3.95 16.27 14.63
N ASP A 104 -3.19 16.05 15.71
CA ASP A 104 -2.61 14.74 16.08
C ASP A 104 -1.85 14.07 14.91
N PHE A 105 -0.89 14.79 14.34
CA PHE A 105 -0.07 14.30 13.24
C PHE A 105 0.84 13.18 13.72
N ARG A 106 0.94 12.13 12.91
CA ARG A 106 1.89 11.03 13.06
C ARG A 106 2.49 10.74 11.71
N ALA A 107 3.74 10.31 11.70
CA ALA A 107 4.42 9.87 10.49
C ALA A 107 5.21 8.60 10.80
N SER A 108 5.34 7.75 9.80
CA SER A 108 6.27 6.62 9.77
C SER A 108 7.01 6.69 8.45
N ALA A 109 8.28 6.32 8.47
CA ALA A 109 9.11 6.24 7.29
C ALA A 109 10.11 5.09 7.46
N ASP A 110 10.41 4.44 6.35
CA ASP A 110 11.47 3.46 6.20
C ASP A 110 12.11 3.65 4.81
N PHE A 111 13.15 2.89 4.48
CA PHE A 111 13.80 2.92 3.18
C PHE A 111 14.12 1.53 2.64
N THR A 112 14.26 1.44 1.32
CA THR A 112 14.67 0.21 0.64
C THR A 112 15.56 0.52 -0.56
N ASP A 113 16.48 -0.39 -0.86
CA ASP A 113 17.26 -0.45 -2.10
C ASP A 113 16.55 -1.27 -3.20
N VAL A 114 15.45 -1.95 -2.88
CA VAL A 114 14.65 -2.72 -3.84
C VAL A 114 13.65 -1.78 -4.53
N ILE A 115 14.11 -1.10 -5.58
CA ILE A 115 13.33 -0.07 -6.26
C ILE A 115 12.63 -0.57 -7.53
N ALA A 116 11.50 0.04 -7.87
CA ALA A 116 10.73 -0.27 -9.08
C ALA A 116 11.53 -0.08 -10.40
N ALA A 117 12.57 0.76 -10.40
CA ALA A 117 13.40 0.99 -11.58
C ALA A 117 14.21 -0.26 -12.01
N ASP A 118 14.57 -1.09 -11.03
CA ASP A 118 15.38 -2.30 -11.21
C ASP A 118 14.51 -3.57 -11.39
N ASN A 119 13.23 -3.49 -11.03
CA ASN A 119 12.28 -4.59 -11.10
C ASN A 119 11.19 -4.32 -12.15
N ARG A 120 11.58 -4.40 -13.43
CA ARG A 120 10.74 -3.98 -14.57
C ARG A 120 9.60 -4.93 -14.93
N ASP A 121 9.65 -6.14 -14.40
CA ASP A 121 8.66 -7.20 -14.57
C ASP A 121 7.50 -7.09 -13.57
N TRP A 122 7.66 -6.33 -12.49
CA TRP A 122 6.59 -6.04 -11.55
C TRP A 122 5.41 -5.37 -12.25
N SER A 123 4.20 -5.81 -11.89
CA SER A 123 2.97 -5.19 -12.35
C SER A 123 2.53 -4.04 -11.43
N ILE A 124 2.89 -4.14 -10.14
CA ILE A 124 2.61 -3.17 -9.10
C ILE A 124 3.86 -2.97 -8.24
N ASP A 125 4.23 -1.72 -8.01
CA ASP A 125 5.19 -1.31 -6.97
C ASP A 125 4.39 -1.10 -5.67
N LEU A 126 4.53 -2.00 -4.69
CA LEU A 126 3.68 -2.10 -3.50
C LEU A 126 4.45 -1.78 -2.22
N SER A 127 3.74 -1.19 -1.27
CA SER A 127 4.18 -1.06 0.12
C SER A 127 2.99 -1.17 1.06
N ASP A 128 3.26 -1.53 2.31
CA ASP A 128 2.24 -1.68 3.33
C ASP A 128 2.70 -1.26 4.73
N GLU A 129 1.74 -1.08 5.64
CA GLU A 129 1.95 -0.86 7.06
C GLU A 129 0.74 -1.33 7.86
N VAL A 130 0.95 -2.06 8.96
CA VAL A 130 -0.11 -2.35 9.94
C VAL A 130 -0.48 -1.08 10.74
N ILE A 131 -1.71 -0.59 10.54
CA ILE A 131 -2.21 0.65 11.17
C ILE A 131 -3.14 0.43 12.37
N GLY A 132 -3.53 -0.82 12.64
CA GLY A 132 -4.25 -1.17 13.86
C GLY A 132 -4.88 -2.56 13.83
N PRO A 133 -5.45 -3.02 14.94
CA PRO A 133 -6.11 -4.33 14.98
C PRO A 133 -7.60 -4.24 14.61
N TRP A 134 -8.14 -5.32 14.04
CA TRP A 134 -9.57 -5.59 13.97
C TRP A 134 -9.92 -6.85 14.77
N GLN A 135 -11.10 -6.83 15.41
CA GLN A 135 -11.60 -7.90 16.26
C GLN A 135 -12.97 -8.36 15.79
N GLY A 136 -13.11 -9.66 15.58
CA GLY A 136 -14.34 -10.34 15.20
C GLY A 136 -14.83 -11.32 16.28
N GLU A 137 -15.97 -11.95 15.99
CA GLU A 137 -16.54 -12.97 16.88
C GLU A 137 -15.67 -14.24 16.92
N ASN A 138 -15.82 -15.03 17.99
CA ASN A 138 -15.12 -16.31 18.18
C ASN A 138 -13.59 -16.20 18.18
N GLY A 139 -13.06 -15.06 18.64
CA GLY A 139 -11.62 -14.81 18.70
C GLY A 139 -10.98 -14.55 17.34
N ARG A 140 -11.77 -14.31 16.29
CA ARG A 140 -11.25 -13.88 15.00
C ARG A 140 -10.64 -12.50 15.11
N ALA A 141 -9.53 -12.30 14.43
CA ALA A 141 -8.86 -11.01 14.37
C ALA A 141 -8.14 -10.86 13.03
N ALA A 142 -7.84 -9.62 12.69
CA ALA A 142 -7.02 -9.26 11.55
C ALA A 142 -6.14 -8.08 11.95
N ASP A 143 -5.00 -7.95 11.29
CA ASP A 143 -4.28 -6.68 11.28
C ASP A 143 -4.89 -5.83 10.16
N MET A 144 -5.24 -4.59 10.49
CA MET A 144 -5.71 -3.63 9.50
C MET A 144 -4.48 -2.96 8.91
N THR A 145 -4.33 -3.14 7.61
CA THR A 145 -3.11 -2.77 6.89
C THR A 145 -3.44 -1.67 5.90
N LEU A 146 -2.66 -0.59 5.95
CA LEU A 146 -2.58 0.42 4.92
C LEU A 146 -1.74 -0.14 3.78
N VAL A 147 -2.30 -0.21 2.57
CA VAL A 147 -1.59 -0.71 1.39
C VAL A 147 -1.62 0.37 0.33
N TRP A 148 -0.48 0.67 -0.29
CA TRP A 148 -0.40 1.65 -1.36
C TRP A 148 0.56 1.19 -2.44
N GLY A 149 0.40 1.74 -3.63
CA GLY A 149 1.27 1.35 -4.71
C GLY A 149 1.08 2.12 -6.00
N ARG A 150 2.00 1.86 -6.93
CA ARG A 150 2.02 2.41 -8.27
C ARG A 150 1.78 1.32 -9.30
N SER A 151 0.93 1.62 -10.27
CA SER A 151 0.79 0.77 -11.45
C SER A 151 2.01 0.91 -12.35
N MET A 152 2.68 -0.21 -12.60
CA MET A 152 3.78 -0.33 -13.56
C MET A 152 3.27 -0.66 -14.97
N VAL A 153 2.01 -1.09 -15.07
CA VAL A 153 1.30 -1.35 -16.32
C VAL A 153 0.48 -0.15 -16.79
N ARG A 154 0.23 -0.08 -18.09
CA ARG A 154 -0.63 0.97 -18.69
C ARG A 154 -2.11 0.62 -18.54
N ASP A 155 -2.96 1.63 -18.67
CA ASP A 155 -4.43 1.52 -18.69
C ASP A 155 -5.08 1.02 -17.37
N ALA A 156 -4.31 0.93 -16.29
CA ALA A 156 -4.85 0.66 -14.97
C ALA A 156 -5.77 1.80 -14.52
N TYR A 157 -6.91 1.43 -13.96
CA TYR A 157 -8.00 2.32 -13.62
C TYR A 157 -8.44 2.19 -12.16
N ALA A 158 -8.44 0.97 -11.62
CA ALA A 158 -8.76 0.70 -10.22
C ALA A 158 -7.84 -0.38 -9.64
N ALA A 159 -7.65 -0.35 -8.33
CA ALA A 159 -7.01 -1.40 -7.56
C ALA A 159 -8.05 -2.05 -6.63
N THR A 160 -7.92 -3.36 -6.42
CA THR A 160 -8.68 -4.10 -5.40
C THR A 160 -7.71 -4.78 -4.44
N ALA A 161 -8.10 -4.82 -3.16
CA ALA A 161 -7.52 -5.70 -2.16
C ALA A 161 -8.47 -6.90 -2.02
N GLU A 162 -7.94 -8.12 -2.16
CA GLU A 162 -8.72 -9.36 -2.17
C GLU A 162 -8.16 -10.38 -1.18
N ILE A 163 -9.05 -11.10 -0.51
CA ILE A 163 -8.70 -12.25 0.33
C ILE A 163 -9.53 -13.42 -0.15
N ALA A 164 -8.85 -14.49 -0.59
CA ALA A 164 -9.48 -15.70 -1.13
C ALA A 164 -10.54 -15.37 -2.21
N GLY A 165 -10.20 -14.47 -3.14
CA GLY A 165 -11.08 -14.01 -4.23
C GLY A 165 -12.25 -13.13 -3.79
N ILE A 166 -12.27 -12.65 -2.54
CA ILE A 166 -13.27 -11.72 -2.03
C ILE A 166 -12.65 -10.33 -1.93
N THR A 167 -13.17 -9.37 -2.70
CA THR A 167 -12.77 -7.97 -2.59
C THR A 167 -13.14 -7.38 -1.22
N VAL A 168 -12.12 -7.01 -0.45
CA VAL A 168 -12.25 -6.40 0.89
C VAL A 168 -12.04 -4.90 0.87
N ASP A 169 -11.34 -4.34 -0.11
CA ASP A 169 -11.31 -2.89 -0.36
C ASP A 169 -11.07 -2.61 -1.86
N GLN A 170 -11.40 -1.40 -2.31
CA GLN A 170 -11.11 -0.94 -3.67
C GLN A 170 -10.96 0.59 -3.72
N ASP A 171 -10.17 1.06 -4.68
CA ASP A 171 -9.98 2.50 -4.95
C ASP A 171 -9.61 2.74 -6.43
N PRO A 172 -10.10 3.83 -7.06
CA PRO A 172 -9.62 4.22 -8.38
C PRO A 172 -8.17 4.72 -8.31
N LEU A 173 -7.41 4.54 -9.39
CA LEU A 173 -6.06 5.08 -9.47
C LEU A 173 -6.10 6.58 -9.73
N PHE A 174 -5.28 7.34 -9.00
CA PHE A 174 -5.01 8.74 -9.23
C PHE A 174 -3.55 8.93 -9.67
N SER A 175 -3.35 9.35 -10.93
CA SER A 175 -2.00 9.45 -11.52
C SER A 175 -1.19 8.16 -11.32
N ASN A 176 -1.80 7.02 -11.67
CA ASN A 176 -1.25 5.67 -11.53
C ASN A 176 -0.99 5.19 -10.09
N ARG A 177 -1.48 5.90 -9.07
CA ARG A 177 -1.29 5.56 -7.64
C ARG A 177 -2.62 5.23 -6.98
N PHE A 178 -2.60 4.37 -5.98
CA PHE A 178 -3.78 4.04 -5.20
C PHE A 178 -3.43 3.86 -3.72
N THR A 179 -4.47 3.84 -2.88
CA THR A 179 -4.34 3.50 -1.47
C THR A 179 -5.56 2.71 -1.03
N LEU A 180 -5.33 1.63 -0.32
CA LEU A 180 -6.32 0.69 0.20
C LEU A 180 -6.10 0.54 1.70
N ILE A 181 -7.15 0.22 2.43
CA ILE A 181 -7.06 -0.21 3.82
C ILE A 181 -7.86 -1.49 3.97
N ALA A 182 -7.16 -2.60 4.17
CA ALA A 182 -7.74 -3.93 4.14
C ALA A 182 -7.34 -4.72 5.39
N PRO A 183 -8.18 -5.67 5.85
CA PRO A 183 -7.70 -6.68 6.78
C PRO A 183 -6.60 -7.51 6.12
N ASP A 184 -5.62 -7.95 6.90
CA ASP A 184 -4.57 -8.90 6.55
C ASP A 184 -4.21 -9.74 7.80
N ALA A 185 -3.28 -10.68 7.66
CA ALA A 185 -2.79 -11.55 8.74
C ALA A 185 -3.94 -12.16 9.56
N LEU A 186 -4.89 -12.79 8.84
CA LEU A 186 -6.12 -13.30 9.42
C LEU A 186 -5.85 -14.39 10.47
N ARG A 187 -6.40 -14.19 11.67
CA ARG A 187 -6.27 -15.12 12.81
C ARG A 187 -7.59 -15.82 13.09
N ASN A 188 -7.54 -17.14 13.26
CA ASN A 188 -8.69 -18.02 13.53
C ASN A 188 -9.71 -18.13 12.38
N TYR A 189 -9.24 -18.13 11.12
CA TYR A 189 -10.08 -18.31 9.92
C TYR A 189 -10.03 -19.72 9.30
N GLY A 190 -9.12 -20.60 9.74
CA GLY A 190 -9.12 -22.03 9.40
C GLY A 190 -8.15 -22.42 8.27
N ASP A 191 -7.96 -21.52 7.31
CA ASP A 191 -6.92 -21.60 6.28
C ASP A 191 -6.17 -20.24 6.26
N GLU A 192 -4.89 -20.25 5.84
CA GLU A 192 -4.14 -19.01 5.61
C GLU A 192 -4.60 -18.43 4.27
N ALA A 193 -5.34 -17.33 4.34
CA ALA A 193 -5.70 -16.55 3.17
C ALA A 193 -4.89 -15.25 3.22
N TYR A 194 -4.10 -15.03 2.18
CA TYR A 194 -3.24 -13.87 2.05
C TYR A 194 -3.97 -12.74 1.33
N LEU A 195 -3.57 -11.51 1.63
CA LEU A 195 -4.04 -10.33 0.92
C LEU A 195 -3.35 -10.25 -0.45
N GLU A 196 -4.13 -10.21 -1.51
CA GLU A 196 -3.67 -9.97 -2.88
C GLU A 196 -4.16 -8.60 -3.36
N VAL A 197 -3.33 -7.91 -4.13
CA VAL A 197 -3.69 -6.64 -4.78
C VAL A 197 -3.78 -6.86 -6.28
N HIS A 198 -4.90 -6.49 -6.89
CA HIS A 198 -5.10 -6.59 -8.33
C HIS A 198 -5.31 -5.22 -8.97
N LEU A 199 -4.80 -5.07 -10.19
CA LEU A 199 -5.09 -3.93 -11.05
C LEU A 199 -6.14 -4.25 -12.10
N TRP A 200 -7.06 -3.31 -12.31
CA TRP A 200 -8.16 -3.44 -13.26
C TRP A 200 -8.18 -2.28 -14.22
N ASN A 201 -8.45 -2.53 -15.50
CA ASN A 201 -8.79 -1.45 -16.43
C ASN A 201 -10.26 -1.02 -16.31
N SER A 202 -10.63 0.06 -17.00
CA SER A 202 -11.99 0.60 -17.02
C SER A 202 -13.07 -0.33 -17.60
N ARG A 203 -12.67 -1.46 -18.19
CA ARG A 203 -13.58 -2.51 -18.72
C ARG A 203 -13.68 -3.73 -17.79
N GLY A 204 -13.06 -3.68 -16.61
CA GLY A 204 -13.05 -4.78 -15.65
C GLY A 204 -12.14 -5.96 -16.06
N LYS A 205 -11.15 -5.73 -16.94
CA LYS A 205 -10.11 -6.73 -17.21
C LYS A 205 -8.99 -6.57 -16.18
N ASN A 206 -8.59 -7.67 -15.54
CA ASN A 206 -7.41 -7.74 -14.71
C ASN A 206 -6.14 -7.49 -15.56
N LEU A 207 -5.25 -6.64 -15.08
CA LEU A 207 -4.01 -6.26 -15.76
C LEU A 207 -2.75 -6.80 -15.09
N GLY A 208 -2.86 -7.28 -13.85
CA GLY A 208 -1.74 -7.68 -13.01
C GLY A 208 -2.20 -7.85 -11.57
N SER A 209 -1.40 -8.58 -10.81
CA SER A 209 -1.61 -8.84 -9.40
C SER A 209 -0.27 -9.04 -8.71
N GLU A 210 -0.17 -8.54 -7.49
CA GLU A 210 0.99 -8.76 -6.62
C GLU A 210 0.50 -9.10 -5.21
N SER A 211 1.32 -9.83 -4.47
CA SER A 211 1.10 -10.19 -3.07
C SER A 211 2.13 -9.45 -2.21
N LEU A 212 1.77 -9.15 -0.96
CA LEU A 212 2.73 -8.66 0.05
C LEU A 212 3.70 -9.77 0.53
N TYR A 213 3.41 -11.01 0.14
CA TYR A 213 4.13 -12.20 0.56
C TYR A 213 4.73 -12.92 -0.65
N ASP A 214 5.97 -13.39 -0.50
CA ASP A 214 6.59 -14.36 -1.41
C ASP A 214 5.89 -15.72 -1.25
N ILE A 215 4.79 -15.90 -1.98
CA ILE A 215 4.03 -17.14 -1.97
C ILE A 215 4.62 -18.04 -3.05
N GLU A 216 5.17 -19.19 -2.65
CA GLU A 216 5.52 -20.26 -3.59
C GLU A 216 4.23 -20.82 -4.20
N VAL A 217 3.84 -20.30 -5.37
CA VAL A 217 2.67 -20.80 -6.11
C VAL A 217 3.00 -22.19 -6.67
N PRO A 218 2.25 -23.26 -6.33
CA PRO A 218 2.45 -24.57 -6.92
C PRO A 218 2.25 -24.53 -8.44
N GLU A 219 3.12 -25.21 -9.21
CA GLU A 219 3.08 -25.20 -10.69
C GLU A 219 1.69 -25.49 -11.29
N SER A 220 0.84 -26.24 -10.58
CA SER A 220 -0.53 -26.57 -11.01
C SER A 220 -1.48 -25.37 -11.14
N GLU A 221 -1.25 -24.27 -10.42
CA GLU A 221 -2.11 -23.07 -10.48
C GLU A 221 -1.67 -22.08 -11.57
N LEU A 222 -0.43 -22.20 -12.04
CA LEU A 222 0.11 -21.41 -13.15
C LEU A 222 -0.48 -21.83 -14.50
N GLU A 223 -0.90 -23.10 -14.64
CA GLU A 223 -1.48 -23.63 -15.87
C GLU A 223 -2.91 -23.10 -16.12
N GLU A 224 -3.71 -22.86 -15.07
CA GLU A 224 -5.11 -22.40 -15.19
C GLU A 224 -5.24 -20.95 -15.71
N GLN A 225 -4.23 -20.10 -15.56
CA GLN A 225 -4.25 -18.74 -16.13
C GLN A 225 -4.10 -18.71 -17.66
N THR A 226 -3.56 -19.77 -18.28
CA THR A 226 -3.33 -19.80 -19.73
C THR A 226 -4.49 -20.40 -20.53
N ASP A 227 -5.36 -21.19 -19.90
CA ASP A 227 -6.46 -21.90 -20.58
C ASP A 227 -7.75 -21.08 -20.74
N GLY A 228 -7.80 -19.85 -20.20
CA GLY A 228 -8.94 -18.93 -20.38
C GLY A 228 -9.00 -18.23 -21.75
N VAL A 229 -8.00 -18.42 -22.62
CA VAL A 229 -7.90 -17.74 -23.93
C VAL A 229 -7.86 -18.76 -25.06
N GLU A 230 -8.89 -19.60 -25.24
CA GLU A 230 -9.21 -20.14 -26.57
C GLU A 230 -10.72 -20.35 -26.84
N LYS A 231 -11.20 -19.52 -27.78
CA LYS A 231 -12.19 -19.77 -28.85
C LYS A 231 -13.70 -19.82 -28.53
N GLN A 232 -14.38 -18.73 -28.89
CA GLN A 232 -15.47 -18.78 -29.89
C GLN A 232 -15.22 -17.76 -31.00
#